data_AF-A0A7W0Z029-F1
#
_entry.id   AF-A0A7W0Z029-F1
#
_cell.length_a   1.000
_cell.length_b   1.000
_cell.length_c   1.000
_cell.angle_alpha   90.00
_cell.angle_beta   90.00
_cell.angle_gamma   90.00
#
_symmetry.space_group_name_H-M   'P 1'
#
loop_
_entity.id
_entity.type
_entity.pdbx_description
1 polymer ?
#
loop_
_entity_poly.entity_id
_entity_poly.type
_entity_poly.pdbx_seq_one_letter_code
_entity_poly.pdbx_strand_id
1 'polypeptide(L)'
;YGWIEEQFAGASGLRVFVLHHHLLPVPGTGRERNVVYDAGDALECLQRAGVQLVLSGHKHVPYAWRLEDLFVVNTGTVSSLRLRGKTRPCYNVVRVSDDRVTVSRKYPFHGEERIIEFSTETLAYEKHTARIEGEVTTR
;
A
#
# COMPACT_ATOMS: atom_id res chain seq x y z
N TYR A 1 -8.96 -18.76 6.34
CA TYR A 1 -9.11 -17.67 5.36
C TYR A 1 -9.95 -18.04 4.11
N GLY A 2 -10.65 -19.19 4.06
CA GLY A 2 -11.35 -19.66 2.84
C GLY A 2 -12.35 -18.67 2.23
N TRP A 3 -13.10 -17.93 3.07
CA TRP A 3 -14.02 -16.90 2.59
C TRP A 3 -13.33 -15.82 1.73
N ILE A 4 -12.10 -15.41 2.07
CA ILE A 4 -11.35 -14.41 1.29
C ILE A 4 -11.00 -14.98 -0.09
N GLU A 5 -10.49 -16.21 -0.13
CA GLU A 5 -10.13 -16.89 -1.39
C GLU A 5 -11.37 -17.05 -2.29
N GLU A 6 -12.52 -17.40 -1.70
CA GLU A 6 -13.80 -17.48 -2.41
C GLU A 6 -14.24 -16.14 -3.01
N GLN A 7 -14.07 -15.02 -2.30
CA GLN A 7 -14.42 -13.68 -2.82
C GLN A 7 -13.56 -13.28 -4.03
N PHE A 8 -12.37 -13.87 -4.19
CA PHE A 8 -11.44 -13.57 -5.29
C PHE A 8 -11.40 -14.63 -6.41
N ALA A 9 -12.19 -15.70 -6.30
CA ALA A 9 -12.17 -16.84 -7.23
C ALA A 9 -12.59 -16.50 -8.67
N GLY A 10 -13.30 -15.39 -8.88
CA GLY A 10 -13.71 -14.92 -10.21
C GLY A 10 -12.55 -14.41 -11.08
N ALA A 11 -12.78 -14.38 -12.39
CA ALA A 11 -11.85 -13.74 -13.33
C ALA A 11 -11.85 -12.21 -13.11
N SER A 12 -10.66 -11.64 -12.93
CA SER A 12 -10.46 -10.18 -12.81
C SER A 12 -9.09 -9.80 -13.37
N GLY A 13 -9.01 -8.64 -14.04
CA GLY A 13 -7.74 -8.06 -14.49
C GLY A 13 -6.95 -7.34 -13.39
N LEU A 14 -7.60 -7.04 -12.26
CA LEU A 14 -6.95 -6.49 -11.06
C LEU A 14 -7.70 -6.94 -9.81
N ARG A 15 -6.99 -7.51 -8.84
CA ARG A 15 -7.55 -7.86 -7.53
C ARG A 15 -6.96 -6.96 -6.45
N VAL A 16 -7.84 -6.27 -5.72
CA VAL A 16 -7.46 -5.30 -4.67
C VAL A 16 -8.04 -5.74 -3.33
N PHE A 17 -7.19 -5.82 -2.31
CA PHE A 17 -7.59 -6.07 -0.93
C PHE A 17 -7.35 -4.81 -0.08
N VAL A 18 -8.31 -4.46 0.77
CA VAL A 18 -8.25 -3.24 1.59
C VAL A 18 -8.48 -3.59 3.05
N LEU A 19 -7.63 -3.07 3.92
CA LEU A 19 -7.73 -3.24 5.36
C LEU A 19 -7.20 -2.00 6.08
N HIS A 20 -7.54 -1.81 7.35
CA HIS A 20 -7.06 -0.63 8.08
C HIS A 20 -5.63 -0.79 8.58
N HIS A 21 -5.35 -1.88 9.30
CA HIS A 21 -4.02 -2.16 9.86
C HIS A 21 -3.09 -2.72 8.78
N HIS A 22 -1.83 -2.29 8.80
CA HIS A 22 -0.80 -2.72 7.86
C HIS A 22 -0.42 -4.21 8.05
N LEU A 23 -0.16 -4.91 6.94
CA LEU A 23 0.33 -6.30 6.94
C LEU A 23 1.86 -6.39 7.04
N LEU A 24 2.56 -5.35 6.57
CA LEU A 24 4.02 -5.28 6.54
C LEU A 24 4.52 -4.10 7.37
N PRO A 25 5.70 -4.21 8.00
CA PRO A 25 6.27 -3.11 8.75
C PRO A 25 6.38 -1.83 7.94
N VAL A 26 6.03 -0.69 8.54
CA VAL A 26 6.08 0.61 7.87
C VAL A 26 7.33 1.38 8.35
N PRO A 27 8.26 1.78 7.45
CA PRO A 27 9.48 2.47 7.84
C PRO A 27 9.23 3.75 8.65
N GLY A 28 10.19 4.11 9.52
CA GLY A 28 10.14 5.29 10.39
C GLY A 28 8.98 5.34 11.39
N THR A 29 8.31 4.21 11.63
CA THR A 29 7.23 4.12 12.63
C THR A 29 7.67 3.58 14.00
N GLY A 30 8.98 3.34 14.18
CA GLY A 30 9.56 2.81 15.41
C GLY A 30 9.39 1.31 15.56
N ARG A 31 9.38 0.81 16.81
CA ARG A 31 9.16 -0.62 17.08
C ARG A 31 7.80 -1.06 16.54
N GLU A 32 7.79 -2.20 15.86
CA GLU A 32 6.57 -2.68 15.24
C GLU A 32 5.49 -3.02 16.28
N ARG A 33 4.29 -2.49 16.02
CA ARG A 33 3.08 -2.58 16.84
C ARG A 33 1.87 -2.40 15.93
N ASN A 34 0.78 -3.10 16.24
CA ASN A 34 -0.50 -3.02 15.53
C ASN A 34 -0.47 -3.52 14.08
N VAL A 35 0.50 -4.38 13.72
CA VAL A 35 0.37 -5.25 12.55
C VAL A 35 -0.82 -6.16 12.80
N VAL A 36 -1.53 -6.55 11.73
CA VAL A 36 -2.60 -7.53 11.80
C VAL A 36 -2.10 -8.81 12.48
N TYR A 37 -2.89 -9.37 13.40
CA TYR A 37 -2.61 -10.68 13.96
C TYR A 37 -2.56 -11.72 12.84
N ASP A 38 -1.55 -12.59 12.84
CA ASP A 38 -1.31 -13.58 11.80
C ASP A 38 -1.14 -12.97 10.39
N ALA A 39 -0.53 -11.79 10.30
CA ALA A 39 -0.27 -11.11 9.02
C ALA A 39 0.47 -11.99 8.00
N GLY A 40 1.31 -12.93 8.45
CA GLY A 40 1.93 -13.92 7.58
C GLY A 40 0.92 -14.80 6.86
N ASP A 41 -0.04 -15.36 7.59
CA ASP A 41 -1.09 -16.22 7.04
C ASP A 41 -2.04 -15.42 6.12
N ALA A 42 -2.31 -14.16 6.47
CA ALA A 42 -3.09 -13.26 5.63
C ALA A 42 -2.36 -12.96 4.31
N LEU A 43 -1.06 -12.64 4.36
CA LEU A 43 -0.25 -12.41 3.16
C LEU A 43 -0.25 -13.64 2.25
N GLU A 44 -0.03 -14.81 2.84
CA GLU A 44 0.00 -16.10 2.14
C GLU A 44 -1.37 -16.42 1.50
N CYS A 45 -2.48 -16.17 2.22
CA CYS A 45 -3.82 -16.29 1.64
C CYS A 45 -4.05 -15.34 0.46
N LEU A 46 -3.63 -14.08 0.58
CA LEU A 46 -3.82 -13.08 -0.48
C LEU A 46 -2.98 -13.42 -1.72
N GLN A 47 -1.79 -14.01 -1.55
CA GLN A 47 -1.01 -14.54 -2.67
C GLN A 47 -1.75 -15.65 -3.41
N ARG A 48 -2.26 -16.67 -2.69
CA ARG A 48 -3.06 -17.75 -3.29
C ARG A 48 -4.32 -17.25 -3.99
N ALA A 49 -4.95 -16.21 -3.44
CA ALA A 49 -6.12 -15.55 -4.03
C ALA A 49 -5.79 -14.70 -5.28
N GLY A 50 -4.51 -14.58 -5.67
CA GLY A 50 -4.08 -13.78 -6.82
C GLY A 50 -4.31 -12.29 -6.63
N VAL A 51 -4.34 -11.81 -5.37
CA VAL A 51 -4.42 -10.38 -5.07
C VAL A 51 -3.11 -9.72 -5.52
N GLN A 52 -3.23 -8.58 -6.19
CA GLN A 52 -2.06 -7.84 -6.67
C GLN A 52 -1.84 -6.57 -5.86
N LEU A 53 -2.89 -5.88 -5.42
CA LEU A 53 -2.78 -4.63 -4.66
C LEU A 53 -3.41 -4.77 -3.28
N VAL A 54 -2.64 -4.44 -2.24
CA VAL A 54 -3.13 -4.33 -0.86
C VAL A 54 -3.04 -2.88 -0.42
N LEU A 55 -4.15 -2.30 0.03
CA LEU A 55 -4.20 -0.93 0.55
C LEU A 55 -4.43 -0.94 2.06
N SER A 56 -3.55 -0.28 2.81
CA SER A 56 -3.63 -0.18 4.27
C SER A 56 -3.40 1.24 4.79
N GLY A 57 -3.71 1.50 6.06
CA GLY A 57 -3.59 2.83 6.68
C GLY A 57 -2.96 2.78 8.07
N HIS A 58 -3.67 3.29 9.08
CA HIS A 58 -3.29 3.26 10.52
C HIS A 58 -2.03 4.04 10.93
N LYS A 59 -0.88 3.76 10.33
CA LYS A 59 0.41 4.36 10.69
C LYS A 59 0.61 5.80 10.23
N HIS A 60 -0.27 6.29 9.36
CA HIS A 60 -0.23 7.64 8.78
C HIS A 60 1.08 7.96 8.03
N VAL A 61 1.75 6.93 7.52
CA VAL A 61 2.99 7.06 6.74
C VAL A 61 2.74 6.44 5.38
N PRO A 62 2.74 7.22 4.28
CA PRO A 62 2.63 6.64 2.96
C PRO A 62 3.88 5.79 2.69
N TYR A 63 3.72 4.55 2.25
CA TYR A 63 4.85 3.69 1.85
C TYR A 63 4.37 2.58 0.92
N ALA A 64 5.27 2.03 0.09
CA ALA A 64 4.95 0.89 -0.78
C ALA A 64 5.99 -0.22 -0.65
N TRP A 65 5.52 -1.44 -0.54
CA TRP A 65 6.31 -2.66 -0.59
C TRP A 65 5.96 -3.47 -1.84
N ARG A 66 6.96 -4.16 -2.36
CA ARG A 66 6.80 -5.29 -3.26
C ARG A 66 7.17 -6.55 -2.48
N LEU A 67 6.27 -7.53 -2.44
CA LEU A 67 6.51 -8.84 -1.84
C LEU A 67 5.95 -9.92 -2.76
N GLU A 68 6.81 -10.79 -3.30
CA GLU A 68 6.46 -11.85 -4.26
C GLU A 68 5.65 -11.37 -5.45
N ASP A 69 4.30 -11.44 -5.44
CA ASP A 69 3.36 -10.91 -6.45
C ASP A 69 2.40 -9.82 -5.93
N LEU A 70 2.54 -9.47 -4.65
CA LEU A 70 1.80 -8.41 -3.97
C LEU A 70 2.52 -7.05 -4.03
N PHE A 71 1.71 -6.01 -4.24
CA PHE A 71 2.03 -4.61 -4.05
C PHE A 71 1.26 -4.09 -2.83
N VAL A 72 1.96 -3.88 -1.71
CA VAL A 72 1.34 -3.45 -0.45
C VAL A 72 1.61 -1.96 -0.25
N VAL A 73 0.56 -1.14 -0.35
CA VAL A 73 0.65 0.32 -0.20
C VAL A 73 -0.04 0.75 1.08
N ASN A 74 0.73 1.39 1.96
CA ASN A 74 0.22 2.08 3.13
C ASN A 74 -0.09 3.54 2.74
N THR A 75 -1.26 4.05 3.12
CA THR A 75 -1.65 5.44 2.93
C THR A 75 -1.19 6.31 4.12
N GLY A 76 -1.12 7.62 3.89
CA GLY A 76 -1.02 8.61 4.94
C GLY A 76 -2.34 8.80 5.69
N THR A 77 -2.64 10.04 6.05
CA THR A 77 -3.92 10.42 6.66
C THR A 77 -4.36 11.76 6.12
N VAL A 78 -5.65 11.98 5.92
CA VAL A 78 -6.18 13.28 5.45
C VAL A 78 -6.58 14.21 6.59
N SER A 79 -6.87 13.65 7.76
CA SER A 79 -7.61 14.34 8.83
C SER A 79 -6.92 14.31 10.19
N SER A 80 -5.71 13.75 10.28
CA SER A 80 -4.96 13.68 11.53
C SER A 80 -3.63 14.43 11.46
N LEU A 81 -3.29 15.09 12.57
CA LEU A 81 -1.97 15.70 12.79
C LEU A 81 -0.97 14.72 13.43
N ARG A 82 -1.38 13.47 13.70
CA ARG A 82 -0.47 12.40 14.15
C ARG A 82 0.38 11.90 12.99
N LEU A 83 1.23 12.78 12.49
CA LEU A 83 2.15 12.55 11.37
C LEU A 83 3.53 12.15 11.91
N ARG A 84 4.41 11.69 11.01
CA ARG A 84 5.78 11.26 11.37
C ARG A 84 6.80 11.94 10.48
N GLY A 85 7.93 12.31 11.05
CA GLY A 85 8.96 13.06 10.36
C GLY A 85 8.41 14.32 9.69
N LYS A 86 8.61 14.45 8.38
CA LYS A 86 8.15 15.61 7.58
C LYS A 86 6.91 15.30 6.74
N THR A 87 6.21 14.20 7.01
CA THR A 87 5.02 13.83 6.23
C THR A 87 3.90 14.85 6.41
N ARG A 88 3.07 15.01 5.38
CA ARG A 88 1.91 15.90 5.36
C ARG A 88 0.62 15.11 5.16
N PRO A 89 -0.55 15.66 5.52
CA PRO A 89 -1.81 14.98 5.27
C PRO A 89 -1.98 14.65 3.79
N CYS A 90 -2.30 13.40 3.48
CA CYS A 90 -2.45 12.89 2.12
C CYS A 90 -3.38 11.67 2.06
N TYR A 91 -3.87 11.39 0.85
CA TYR A 91 -4.62 10.19 0.49
C TYR A 91 -3.99 9.53 -0.73
N ASN A 92 -4.28 8.25 -0.97
CA ASN A 92 -3.88 7.60 -2.21
C ASN A 92 -4.87 7.86 -3.35
N VAL A 93 -4.33 8.06 -4.54
CA VAL A 93 -5.07 8.01 -5.81
C VAL A 93 -4.56 6.80 -6.57
N VAL A 94 -5.43 5.83 -6.82
CA VAL A 94 -5.15 4.64 -7.62
C VAL A 94 -5.75 4.87 -9.00
N ARG A 95 -4.92 4.83 -10.04
CA ARG A 95 -5.36 4.87 -11.44
C ARG A 95 -5.06 3.53 -12.08
N VAL A 96 -6.03 3.04 -12.84
CA VAL A 96 -5.92 1.80 -13.60
C VAL A 96 -6.18 2.15 -15.06
N SER A 97 -5.25 1.81 -15.94
CA SER A 97 -5.36 1.99 -17.40
C SER A 97 -4.80 0.75 -18.05
N ASP A 98 -5.64 0.01 -18.79
CA ASP A 98 -5.26 -1.26 -19.42
C ASP A 98 -4.69 -2.24 -18.38
N ASP A 99 -3.43 -2.67 -18.55
CA ASP A 99 -2.69 -3.50 -17.63
C ASP A 99 -1.89 -2.70 -16.59
N ARG A 100 -1.95 -1.37 -16.60
CA ARG A 100 -1.12 -0.51 -15.74
C ARG A 100 -1.89 0.01 -14.53
N VAL A 101 -1.29 -0.17 -13.35
CA VAL A 101 -1.77 0.41 -12.10
C VAL A 101 -0.75 1.41 -11.57
N THR A 102 -1.18 2.66 -11.38
CA THR A 102 -0.37 3.71 -10.76
C THR A 102 -0.99 4.11 -9.43
N VAL A 103 -0.22 4.06 -8.35
CA VAL A 103 -0.61 4.55 -7.03
C VAL A 103 0.20 5.80 -6.68
N SER A 104 -0.49 6.87 -6.35
CA SER A 104 0.11 8.17 -5.99
C SER A 104 -0.41 8.65 -4.64
N ARG A 105 0.37 9.47 -3.92
CA ARG A 105 -0.14 10.26 -2.79
C ARG A 105 -0.55 11.63 -3.29
N LYS A 106 -1.75 12.06 -2.94
CA LYS A 106 -2.25 13.40 -3.22
C LYS A 106 -2.49 14.15 -1.93
N TYR A 107 -2.09 15.40 -1.93
CA TYR A 107 -2.25 16.31 -0.80
C TYR A 107 -3.53 17.13 -1.01
N PRO A 108 -4.40 17.28 0.01
CA PRO A 108 -5.58 18.15 -0.10
C PRO A 108 -5.18 19.54 -0.62
N PHE A 109 -5.84 20.00 -1.69
CA PHE A 109 -5.62 21.31 -2.33
C PHE A 109 -4.21 21.56 -2.90
N HIS A 110 -3.40 20.51 -3.05
CA HIS A 110 -2.03 20.61 -3.52
C HIS A 110 -1.73 19.54 -4.60
N GLY A 111 -0.46 19.40 -4.95
CA GLY A 111 0.01 18.45 -5.96
C GLY A 111 -0.16 16.98 -5.57
N GLU A 112 0.30 16.14 -6.47
CA GLU A 112 0.30 14.69 -6.35
C GLU A 112 1.70 14.16 -6.65
N GLU A 113 2.11 13.13 -5.93
CA GLU A 113 3.39 12.46 -6.14
C GLU A 113 3.18 10.96 -6.29
N ARG A 114 3.75 10.38 -7.34
CA ARG A 114 3.68 8.94 -7.61
C ARG A 114 4.44 8.16 -6.54
N ILE A 115 3.89 7.04 -6.09
CA ILE A 115 4.50 6.14 -5.11
C ILE A 115 5.05 4.90 -5.82
N ILE A 116 4.19 4.24 -6.60
CA ILE A 116 4.52 3.01 -7.31
C ILE A 116 3.64 2.88 -8.55
N GLU A 117 4.19 2.28 -9.59
CA GLU A 117 3.48 1.89 -10.80
C GLU A 117 3.85 0.45 -11.14
N PHE A 118 2.88 -0.36 -11.59
CA PHE A 118 3.13 -1.75 -12.00
C PHE A 118 2.19 -2.23 -13.11
N SER A 119 2.61 -3.28 -13.81
CA SER A 119 1.78 -4.04 -14.77
C SER A 119 1.06 -5.18 -14.07
N THR A 120 -0.23 -5.37 -14.35
CA THR A 120 -1.04 -6.49 -13.82
C THR A 120 -0.76 -7.81 -14.53
N GLU A 121 -0.16 -7.77 -15.73
CA GLU A 121 0.20 -8.96 -16.51
C GLU A 121 1.62 -9.43 -16.23
N THR A 122 2.59 -8.50 -16.23
CA THR A 122 4.02 -8.83 -16.12
C THR A 122 4.59 -8.63 -14.72
N LEU A 123 3.86 -7.92 -13.84
CA LEU A 123 4.30 -7.52 -12.50
C LEU A 123 5.57 -6.65 -12.47
N ALA A 124 6.05 -6.20 -13.63
CA ALA A 124 7.12 -5.21 -13.75
C ALA A 124 6.65 -3.90 -13.08
N TYR A 125 7.55 -3.25 -12.35
CA TYR A 125 7.18 -2.09 -11.53
C TYR A 125 8.28 -1.03 -11.42
N GLU A 126 7.84 0.20 -11.18
CA GLU A 126 8.67 1.35 -10.84
C GLU A 126 8.23 1.91 -9.48
N LYS A 127 9.19 2.08 -8.56
CA LYS A 127 8.94 2.62 -7.20
C LYS A 127 9.59 4.00 -7.06
N HIS A 128 8.81 5.00 -6.64
CA HIS A 128 9.21 6.40 -6.57
C HIS A 128 9.23 6.95 -5.13
N THR A 129 9.70 6.16 -4.16
CA THR A 129 9.63 6.51 -2.72
C THR A 129 10.82 7.31 -2.18
N ALA A 130 11.79 7.74 -3.00
CA ALA A 130 13.00 8.41 -2.49
C ALA A 130 12.72 9.65 -1.61
N ARG A 131 11.72 10.47 -1.96
CA ARG A 131 11.27 11.60 -1.13
C ARG A 131 10.57 11.15 0.14
N ILE A 132 9.76 10.09 0.05
CA ILE A 132 9.06 9.49 1.19
C ILE A 132 10.08 8.98 2.21
N GLU A 133 11.12 8.30 1.76
CA GLU A 133 12.18 7.78 2.64
C GLU A 133 12.91 8.89 3.36
N GLY A 134 13.18 10.02 2.69
CA GLY A 134 13.73 11.23 3.31
C GLY A 134 12.78 11.94 4.27
N GLU A 135 11.46 11.86 4.07
CA GLU A 135 10.47 12.43 4.99
C GLU A 135 10.28 11.59 6.24
N VAL A 136 10.41 10.27 6.10
CA VAL A 136 10.20 9.26 7.14
C VAL A 136 11.45 9.06 8.00
N THR A 137 12.65 9.35 7.47
CA THR A 137 13.91 9.33 8.22
C THR A 137 14.24 10.71 8.77
N THR A 138 13.89 10.95 10.04
CA THR A 138 14.46 12.08 10.80
C THR A 138 15.89 11.74 11.19
N ARG A 139 16.88 12.32 10.52
CA ARG A 139 18.10 12.73 11.20
C ARG A 139 17.79 13.96 12.05
#